data_AF-A0A6A1URY1-F1
#
_entry.id   AF-A0A6A1URY1-F1
#
_cell.length_a   1.000
_cell.length_b   1.000
_cell.length_c   1.000
_cell.angle_alpha   90.00
_cell.angle_beta   90.00
_cell.angle_gamma   90.00
#
_symmetry.space_group_name_H-M   'P 1'
#
loop_
_entity.id
_entity.type
_entity.pdbx_description
1 polymer ?
#
loop_
_entity_poly.entity_id
_entity_poly.type
_entity_poly.pdbx_seq_one_letter_code
_entity_poly.pdbx_strand_id
1 'polypeptide(L)' 'MATTRNLKQIDEALQRPGRMDRVFHLQRPTQAEREKILSNAAKETMDNELIDFVDWRKLVKMVVPVSLVHLYCILL' A
#
# COMPACT_ATOMS: atom_id res chain seq x y z
N MET A 1 -15.99 -9.31 0.13
CA MET A 1 -14.75 -9.08 0.90
C MET A 1 -14.92 -7.76 1.65
N ALA A 2 -14.51 -7.67 2.91
CA ALA A 2 -14.65 -6.45 3.72
C ALA A 2 -13.26 -6.00 4.20
N THR A 3 -13.05 -4.69 4.33
CA THR A 3 -11.78 -4.10 4.77
C THR A 3 -12.04 -3.22 5.98
N THR A 4 -11.26 -3.40 7.05
CA THR A 4 -11.28 -2.51 8.22
C THR A 4 -9.89 -2.01 8.54
N ARG A 5 -9.79 -0.80 9.09
CA ARG A 5 -8.56 -0.30 9.71
C ARG A 5 -8.41 -0.79 11.15
N ASN A 6 -9.52 -1.10 11.82
CA ASN A 6 -9.56 -1.47 13.23
C ASN A 6 -10.44 -2.70 13.43
N LEU A 7 -9.80 -3.83 13.75
CA LEU A 7 -10.50 -5.10 13.97
C LEU A 7 -11.39 -5.06 15.23
N LYS A 8 -11.00 -4.27 16.25
CA LYS A 8 -11.77 -4.16 17.51
C LYS A 8 -13.10 -3.43 17.37
N GLN A 9 -13.30 -2.69 16.28
CA GLN A 9 -14.55 -1.99 15.99
C GLN A 9 -15.55 -2.86 15.22
N ILE A 10 -15.18 -4.08 14.83
CA ILE A 10 -16.08 -5.00 14.16
C ILE A 10 -17.01 -5.64 15.19
N ASP A 11 -18.30 -5.67 14.85
CA ASP A 11 -19.34 -6.36 15.63
C ASP A 11 -18.97 -7.84 15.88
N GLU A 12 -19.08 -8.27 17.12
CA GLU A 12 -18.81 -9.64 17.55
C GLU A 12 -19.72 -10.66 16.85
N ALA A 13 -20.92 -10.26 16.44
CA ALA A 13 -21.84 -11.10 15.65
C ALA A 13 -21.25 -11.50 14.28
N LEU A 14 -20.38 -10.68 13.70
CA LEU A 14 -19.71 -10.95 12.42
C LEU A 14 -18.48 -11.86 12.57
N GLN A 15 -17.89 -11.94 13.77
CA GLN A 15 -16.74 -12.79 14.08
C GLN A 15 -17.13 -14.24 14.37
N ARG A 16 -18.42 -14.52 14.52
CA ARG A 16 -18.92 -15.88 14.75
C ARG A 16 -18.66 -16.78 13.53
N PRO A 17 -18.34 -18.07 13.77
CA PRO A 17 -18.11 -19.02 12.70
C PRO A 17 -19.34 -19.12 11.77
N GLY A 18 -19.11 -19.07 10.45
CA GLY A 18 -20.15 -19.02 9.40
C GLY A 18 -20.44 -17.63 8.83
N ARG A 19 -19.64 -16.62 9.18
CA ARG A 19 -19.68 -15.25 8.60
C ARG A 19 -18.30 -14.84 8.10
N MET A 20 -17.47 -14.25 8.95
CA MET A 20 -16.10 -13.85 8.63
C MET A 20 -15.10 -14.86 9.20
N ASP A 21 -15.00 -16.02 8.56
CA ASP A 21 -14.15 -17.11 9.06
C ASP A 21 -12.63 -16.87 8.88
N ARG A 22 -12.24 -15.94 7.99
CA ARG A 22 -10.84 -15.65 7.68
C ARG A 22 -10.56 -14.16 7.79
N VAL A 23 -9.65 -13.82 8.70
CA VAL A 23 -9.10 -12.46 8.85
C VAL A 23 -7.71 -12.42 8.22
N PHE A 24 -7.51 -11.47 7.30
CA PHE A 24 -6.22 -11.24 6.68
C PHE A 24 -5.59 -9.97 7.24
N HIS A 25 -4.44 -10.12 7.89
CA HIS A 25 -3.66 -8.97 8.36
C HIS A 25 -2.74 -8.46 7.26
N LEU A 26 -3.08 -7.29 6.72
CA LEU A 26 -2.23 -6.58 5.77
C LEU A 26 -1.03 -5.97 6.51
N GLN A 27 0.16 -6.48 6.20
CA GLN A 27 1.41 -5.92 6.70
C GLN A 27 1.77 -4.64 5.95
N ARG A 28 2.53 -3.75 6.60
CA ARG A 28 3.12 -2.63 5.88
C ARG A 28 4.20 -3.17 4.94
N PRO A 29 4.26 -2.69 3.69
CA PRO A 29 5.25 -3.16 2.75
C PRO A 29 6.66 -2.79 3.22
N THR A 30 7.58 -3.70 2.92
CA THR A 30 9.01 -3.50 3.08
C THR A 30 9.51 -2.41 2.12
N GLN A 31 10.76 -1.99 2.31
CA GLN A 31 11.38 -1.00 1.44
C GLN A 31 11.44 -1.45 -0.02
N ALA A 32 11.79 -2.72 -0.27
CA ALA A 32 11.84 -3.29 -1.62
C ALA A 32 10.45 -3.36 -2.28
N GLU A 33 9.41 -3.67 -1.51
CA GLU A 33 8.03 -3.66 -2.02
C GLU A 33 7.55 -2.26 -2.33
N ARG A 34 7.90 -1.25 -1.51
CA ARG A 34 7.58 0.15 -1.81
C ARG A 34 8.24 0.65 -3.09
N GLU A 35 9.49 0.24 -3.34
CA GLU A 35 10.21 0.55 -4.58
C GLU A 35 9.44 0.01 -5.80
N LYS A 36 8.99 -1.25 -5.74
CA LYS A 36 8.20 -1.86 -6.80
C LYS A 36 6.84 -1.19 -7.00
N ILE A 37 6.13 -0.87 -5.92
CA ILE A 37 4.83 -0.20 -5.99
C ILE A 37 4.98 1.18 -6.66
N LEU A 38 5.98 1.96 -6.24
CA LEU A 38 6.27 3.26 -6.82
C LEU A 38 6.66 3.18 -8.29
N SER A 39 7.57 2.27 -8.65
CA SER A 39 7.99 2.08 -10.03
C SER A 39 6.81 1.65 -10.92
N ASN A 40 5.94 0.75 -10.43
CA ASN A 40 4.76 0.32 -11.18
C ASN A 40 3.73 1.45 -11.32
N ALA A 41 3.46 2.21 -10.25
CA ALA A 41 2.56 3.35 -10.32
C ALA A 41 3.06 4.41 -11.29
N ALA A 42 4.38 4.69 -11.30
CA ALA A 42 5.00 5.61 -12.24
C ALA A 42 4.89 5.14 -13.70
N LYS A 43 4.98 3.83 -13.96
CA LYS A 43 4.72 3.27 -15.30
C LYS A 43 3.28 3.47 -15.78
N GLU A 44 2.33 3.53 -14.86
CA GLU A 44 0.92 3.78 -15.20
C GLU A 44 0.61 5.27 -15.39
N THR A 45 1.38 6.17 -14.77
CA THR A 45 1.09 7.62 -14.76
C THR A 45 2.03 8.47 -15.62
N MET A 46 3.26 8.03 -15.88
CA MET A 46 4.30 8.81 -16.56
C MET A 46 4.90 8.07 -17.75
N ASP A 47 5.53 8.82 -18.66
CA ASP A 47 6.29 8.26 -19.78
C ASP A 47 7.52 7.48 -19.29
N ASN A 48 7.77 6.33 -19.93
CA ASN A 48 8.85 5.41 -19.55
C ASN A 48 10.25 6.07 -19.52
N GLU A 49 10.47 7.13 -20.31
CA GLU A 49 11.75 7.84 -20.35
C GLU A 49 12.08 8.54 -19.03
N LEU A 50 11.08 9.04 -18.29
CA LEU A 50 11.30 9.67 -16.99
C LEU A 50 11.59 8.66 -15.87
N ILE A 51 11.14 7.42 -16.02
CA ILE A 51 11.23 6.37 -15.00
C ILE A 51 12.67 5.92 -14.78
N ASP A 52 13.47 5.92 -15.85
CA ASP A 52 14.88 5.53 -15.82
C ASP A 52 15.79 6.61 -15.21
N PHE A 53 15.37 7.87 -15.18
CA PHE A 53 16.11 8.96 -14.52
C PHE A 53 15.87 9.05 -13.00
N VAL A 54 14.88 8.32 -12.49
CA VAL A 54 14.45 8.45 -11.10
C VAL A 54 15.17 7.44 -10.20
N ASP A 55 15.89 7.94 -9.19
CA ASP A 55 16.48 7.14 -8.13
C ASP A 55 15.43 6.65 -7.11
N TRP A 56 14.75 5.55 -7.44
CA TRP A 56 13.69 4.97 -6.61
C TRP A 56 14.15 4.61 -5.19
N ARG A 57 15.41 4.16 -5.02
CA ARG A 57 15.98 3.85 -3.69
C ARG A 57 16.04 5.07 -2.77
N LYS A 58 16.36 6.25 -3.31
CA LYS A 58 16.45 7.50 -2.55
C LYS A 58 15.05 8.03 -2.24
N LEU A 59 14.14 7.96 -3.21
CA LEU A 59 12.74 8.34 -3.00
C LEU A 59 12.09 7.51 -1.91
N VAL A 60 12.22 6.17 -1.95
CA VAL A 60 11.61 5.30 -0.93
C VAL A 60 12.15 5.63 0.47
N LYS A 61 13.45 5.94 0.61
CA LYS A 61 14.05 6.36 1.89
C LYS A 61 13.48 7.68 2.42
N MET A 62 13.18 8.64 1.55
CA MET A 62 12.57 9.91 1.95
C MET A 62 11.08 9.75 2.32
N VAL A 63 10.38 8.79 1.69
CA VAL A 63 8.94 8.59 1.87
C VAL A 63 8.59 7.55 2.96
N VAL A 64 9.58 6.97 3.65
CA VAL A 64 9.37 6.02 4.77
C VAL A 64 8.35 6.48 5.83
N PRO A 65 8.29 7.76 6.26
CA PRO A 65 7.33 8.16 7.29
C PRO A 65 5.87 8.23 6.79
N VAL A 66 5.64 8.18 5.48
CA VAL A 66 4.34 8.46 4.89
C VAL A 66 3.56 7.15 4.62
N SER A 67 2.26 7.15 4.94
CA SER A 67 1.39 6.00 4.63
C SER A 67 1.24 5.85 3.11
N LEU A 68 1.14 4.60 2.63
CA LEU A 68 0.99 4.22 1.21
C LEU A 68 -0.10 5.01 0.45
N VAL A 69 -1.13 5.47 1.15
CA VAL A 69 -2.24 6.23 0.55
C VAL A 69 -1.77 7.60 0.05
N HIS A 70 -0.84 8.25 0.75
CA HIS A 70 -0.28 9.53 0.32
C HIS A 70 0.72 9.38 -0.83
N LEU A 71 1.36 8.21 -0.96
CA LEU A 71 2.27 7.90 -2.07
C LEU A 71 1.52 7.92 -3.42
N TYR A 72 0.30 7.39 -3.45
CA TYR A 72 -0.56 7.46 -4.64
C TYR A 72 -1.00 8.89 -4.96
N CYS A 73 -1.22 9.74 -3.97
CA CYS A 73 -1.57 11.16 -4.17
C CYS A 73 -0.41 12.02 -4.72
N ILE A 74 0.85 11.60 -4.58
CA ILE A 74 2.00 12.38 -5.09
C ILE A 74 2.21 12.13 -6.59
N LEU A 75 1.71 11.00 -7.11
CA LEU A 75 1.88 10.59 -8.51
C LEU A 75 0.65 10.89 -9.40
N LEU A 76 -0.43 11.42 -8.82
CA LEU A 76 -1.66 11.89 -9.51
C LEU A 76 -1.69 13.42 -9.49
#